data_AF-K0VC48-F1
#
_entry.id   AF-K0VC48-F1
#
_cell.length_a   1.000
_cell.length_b   1.000
_cell.length_c   1.000
_cell.angle_alpha   90.00
_cell.angle_beta   90.00
_cell.angle_gamma   90.00
#
_symmetry.space_group_name_H-M   'P 1'
#
loop_
_entity.id
_entity.type
_entity.pdbx_description
1 polymer ?
#
loop_
_entity_poly.entity_id
_entity_poly.type
_entity_poly.pdbx_seq_one_letter_code
_entity_poly.pdbx_strand_id
1 'polypeptide(L)'
;VAHSSRQSGLSGVYSELLDFDGCEIYTLDQPELAGKSFGAAVMMYETSTLIGFCDTQGEVYLNPPANRIFLPGERAIIIAEDDAAVKSGAVEMRIDKEAIVAPVTRQAKAERTLMLGWNRRGPLIAHELSRYVAPGSELTIAADTPDIEAEVRGLKLAGGNMKITCRLTDTSSRAELDGLDIPAYDHVLVLGYSDHMAPQPADTRTLVTLLQLRRIAETNGRHIGIVSEMIDVRNRELAAVTRADDFVVSNKLVSLMLAQASENAQMAAIFDELLD
;
A
#
# COMPACT_ATOMS: atom_id res chain seq x y z
N VAL A 1 -4.39 -1.47 0.00
CA VAL A 1 -5.44 -0.73 -0.74
C VAL A 1 -5.44 0.75 -0.39
N ALA A 2 -5.72 1.15 0.86
CA ALA A 2 -5.74 2.56 1.26
C ALA A 2 -4.41 3.28 0.93
N HIS A 3 -3.27 2.70 1.31
CA HIS A 3 -1.95 3.28 1.04
C HIS A 3 -1.65 3.37 -0.47
N SER A 4 -1.89 2.28 -1.22
CA SER A 4 -1.74 2.26 -2.69
C SER A 4 -2.64 3.26 -3.42
N SER A 5 -3.79 3.62 -2.84
CA SER A 5 -4.65 4.65 -3.44
C SER A 5 -4.05 6.06 -3.38
N ARG A 6 -3.20 6.31 -2.39
CA ARG A 6 -2.52 7.60 -2.20
C ARG A 6 -1.17 7.65 -2.92
N GLN A 7 -0.53 6.49 -3.09
CA GLN A 7 0.79 6.35 -3.70
C GLN A 7 0.73 5.29 -4.80
N SER A 8 0.58 5.76 -6.04
CA SER A 8 0.58 4.91 -7.22
C SER A 8 1.87 4.08 -7.30
N GLY A 9 1.72 2.79 -7.58
CA GLY A 9 2.80 1.81 -7.70
C GLY A 9 3.19 1.15 -6.37
N LEU A 10 2.68 1.62 -5.24
CA LEU A 10 3.05 1.06 -3.92
C LEU A 10 2.57 -0.39 -3.77
N SER A 11 1.50 -0.80 -4.44
CA SER A 11 1.08 -2.20 -4.44
C SER A 11 2.12 -3.13 -5.09
N GLY A 12 2.84 -2.64 -6.10
CA GLY A 12 3.94 -3.35 -6.74
C GLY A 12 5.12 -3.51 -5.79
N VAL A 13 5.51 -2.43 -5.10
CA VAL A 13 6.59 -2.45 -4.09
C VAL A 13 6.29 -3.45 -2.98
N TYR A 14 5.08 -3.42 -2.41
CA TYR A 14 4.69 -4.43 -1.41
C TYR A 14 4.67 -5.84 -1.98
N SER A 15 4.24 -6.01 -3.23
CA SER A 15 4.23 -7.34 -3.84
C SER A 15 5.63 -7.89 -4.05
N GLU A 16 6.59 -7.05 -4.44
CA GLU A 16 8.00 -7.42 -4.64
C GLU A 16 8.67 -7.74 -3.29
N LEU A 17 8.53 -6.87 -2.30
CA LEU A 17 9.11 -7.06 -0.97
C LEU A 17 8.58 -8.29 -0.23
N LEU A 18 7.33 -8.68 -0.53
CA LEU A 18 6.68 -9.85 0.05
C LEU A 18 6.88 -11.12 -0.79
N ASP A 19 7.26 -11.01 -2.07
CA ASP A 19 7.53 -12.20 -2.87
C ASP A 19 8.84 -12.85 -2.39
N PHE A 20 8.99 -14.15 -2.68
CA PHE A 20 10.24 -14.87 -2.41
C PHE A 20 11.23 -14.81 -3.60
N ASP A 21 10.95 -13.91 -4.53
CA ASP A 21 11.71 -13.72 -5.76
C ASP A 21 12.23 -12.29 -5.79
N GLY A 22 13.53 -12.13 -6.06
CA GLY A 22 14.20 -10.84 -5.97
C GLY A 22 14.62 -10.50 -4.54
N CYS A 23 14.34 -9.28 -4.09
CA CYS A 23 14.83 -8.77 -2.81
C CYS A 23 13.85 -9.02 -1.66
N GLU A 24 14.36 -9.63 -0.59
CA GLU A 24 13.64 -9.95 0.65
C GLU A 24 14.20 -9.15 1.84
N ILE A 25 13.49 -9.22 2.97
CA ILE A 25 13.96 -8.65 4.24
C ILE A 25 14.65 -9.73 5.08
N TYR A 26 15.88 -9.44 5.51
CA TYR A 26 16.64 -10.30 6.40
C TYR A 26 16.96 -9.63 7.73
N THR A 27 16.95 -10.43 8.80
CA THR A 27 17.38 -10.01 10.14
C THR A 27 18.71 -10.71 10.48
N LEU A 28 19.82 -10.01 10.32
CA LEU A 28 21.17 -10.60 10.32
C LEU A 28 22.05 -10.05 11.45
N ASP A 29 22.91 -10.91 12.00
CA ASP A 29 24.02 -10.45 12.84
C ASP A 29 25.07 -9.74 11.96
N GLN A 30 25.43 -8.50 12.32
CA GLN A 30 26.44 -7.70 11.62
C GLN A 30 27.39 -7.05 12.65
N PRO A 31 28.34 -7.82 13.23
CA PRO A 31 29.18 -7.36 14.34
C PRO A 31 29.94 -6.05 14.08
N GLU A 32 30.33 -5.82 12.84
CA GLU A 32 31.02 -4.63 12.35
C GLU A 32 30.20 -3.33 12.46
N LEU A 33 28.88 -3.42 12.67
CA LEU A 33 28.04 -2.25 12.91
C LEU A 33 28.16 -1.72 14.33
N ALA A 34 28.56 -2.55 15.30
CA ALA A 34 28.61 -2.16 16.70
C ALA A 34 29.47 -0.90 16.90
N GLY A 35 28.91 0.11 17.58
CA GLY A 35 29.55 1.41 17.81
C GLY A 35 29.45 2.41 16.66
N LYS A 36 28.88 2.05 15.51
CA LYS A 36 28.61 2.97 14.39
C LYS A 36 27.23 3.58 14.52
N SER A 37 27.06 4.80 13.99
CA SER A 37 25.73 5.39 13.84
C SER A 37 24.98 4.73 12.68
N PHE A 38 23.64 4.72 12.77
CA PHE A 38 22.77 4.16 11.75
C PHE A 38 23.04 4.81 10.38
N GLY A 39 23.20 6.15 10.34
CA GLY A 39 23.53 6.85 9.11
C GLY A 39 24.89 6.48 8.52
N ALA A 40 25.88 6.09 9.33
CA ALA A 40 27.15 5.56 8.83
C ALA A 40 27.01 4.11 8.35
N ALA A 41 26.20 3.30 9.06
CA ALA A 41 25.93 1.91 8.71
C ALA A 41 25.18 1.76 7.38
N VAL A 42 24.20 2.64 7.09
CA VAL A 42 23.50 2.67 5.79
C VAL A 42 24.49 2.80 4.63
N MET A 43 25.60 3.53 4.82
CA MET A 43 26.62 3.76 3.81
C MET A 43 27.62 2.59 3.66
N MET A 44 27.45 1.50 4.40
CA MET A 44 28.38 0.35 4.37
C MET A 44 27.99 -0.75 3.38
N TYR A 45 26.81 -0.65 2.77
CA TYR A 45 26.27 -1.67 1.88
C TYR A 45 26.20 -1.14 0.44
N GLU A 46 26.74 -1.92 -0.51
CA GLU A 46 26.74 -1.55 -1.94
C GLU A 46 25.54 -2.14 -2.68
N THR A 47 25.17 -3.38 -2.36
CA THR A 47 24.14 -4.17 -3.05
C THR A 47 22.94 -4.50 -2.16
N SER A 48 22.87 -3.90 -0.98
CA SER A 48 21.84 -4.18 0.03
C SER A 48 21.45 -2.88 0.74
N THR A 49 20.25 -2.84 1.30
CA THR A 49 19.74 -1.63 1.96
C THR A 49 19.46 -1.91 3.43
N LEU A 50 20.20 -1.27 4.34
CA LEU A 50 19.89 -1.27 5.76
C LEU A 50 18.64 -0.41 6.02
N ILE A 51 17.59 -1.03 6.57
CA ILE A 51 16.31 -0.35 6.83
C ILE A 51 15.99 -0.21 8.32
N GLY A 52 16.68 -0.94 9.19
CA GLY A 52 16.42 -0.90 10.63
C GLY A 52 17.33 -1.81 11.43
N PHE A 53 16.95 -2.04 12.69
CA PHE A 53 17.61 -3.00 13.55
C PHE A 53 16.60 -3.69 14.49
N CYS A 54 16.99 -4.86 14.97
CA CYS A 54 16.32 -5.58 16.03
C CYS A 54 17.19 -5.52 17.28
N ASP A 55 16.64 -5.04 18.40
CA ASP A 55 17.39 -4.92 19.64
C ASP A 55 17.60 -6.27 20.33
N THR A 56 18.35 -6.26 21.44
CA THR A 56 18.65 -7.47 22.22
C THR A 56 17.43 -8.09 22.92
N GLN A 57 16.31 -7.37 23.01
CA GLN A 57 15.03 -7.85 23.53
C GLN A 57 14.13 -8.44 22.43
N GLY A 58 14.51 -8.25 21.16
CA GLY A 58 13.73 -8.70 20.01
C GLY A 58 12.80 -7.64 19.43
N GLU A 59 12.83 -6.41 19.95
CA GLU A 59 12.01 -5.31 19.44
C GLU A 59 12.58 -4.80 18.12
N VAL A 60 11.69 -4.47 17.19
CA VAL A 60 12.02 -4.02 15.84
C VAL A 60 11.92 -2.50 15.78
N TYR A 61 12.89 -1.88 15.10
CA TYR A 61 12.92 -0.45 14.84
C TYR A 61 13.33 -0.20 13.39
N LEU A 62 12.41 0.34 12.60
CA LEU A 62 12.62 0.72 11.21
C LEU A 62 12.90 2.23 11.10
N ASN A 63 13.77 2.59 10.16
CA ASN A 63 14.20 3.96 9.89
C ASN A 63 14.51 4.78 11.17
N PRO A 64 15.37 4.28 12.08
CA PRO A 64 15.70 5.00 13.30
C PRO A 64 16.47 6.31 12.98
N PRO A 65 16.58 7.22 13.96
CA PRO A 65 17.38 8.43 13.80
C PRO A 65 18.80 8.13 13.30
N ALA A 66 19.31 8.90 12.34
CA ALA A 66 20.62 8.66 11.72
C ALA A 66 21.80 8.66 12.71
N ASN A 67 21.64 9.29 13.87
CA ASN A 67 22.63 9.33 14.96
C ASN A 67 22.50 8.17 15.96
N ARG A 68 21.52 7.27 15.82
CA ARG A 68 21.37 6.08 16.66
C ARG A 68 22.59 5.19 16.53
N ILE A 69 23.26 4.87 17.64
CA ILE A 69 24.48 4.04 17.66
C ILE A 69 24.10 2.58 17.86
N PHE A 70 24.53 1.68 16.97
CA PHE A 70 24.36 0.23 17.12
C PHE A 70 25.08 -0.29 18.38
N LEU A 71 24.38 -1.11 19.17
CA LEU A 71 24.93 -1.77 20.34
C LEU A 71 25.36 -3.21 20.00
N PRO A 72 26.34 -3.78 20.73
CA PRO A 72 26.70 -5.19 20.58
C PRO A 72 25.49 -6.11 20.80
N GLY A 73 25.29 -7.07 19.89
CA GLY A 73 24.19 -8.04 19.95
C GLY A 73 22.87 -7.57 19.32
N GLU A 74 22.82 -6.34 18.78
CA GLU A 74 21.72 -5.92 17.92
C GLU A 74 21.89 -6.51 16.52
N ARG A 75 20.78 -6.90 15.89
CA ARG A 75 20.75 -7.44 14.53
C ARG A 75 20.33 -6.36 13.55
N ALA A 76 20.95 -6.34 12.37
CA ALA A 76 20.58 -5.46 11.28
C ALA A 76 19.34 -5.99 10.56
N ILE A 77 18.46 -5.09 10.14
CA ILE A 77 17.33 -5.42 9.24
C ILE A 77 17.67 -4.85 7.87
N ILE A 78 17.86 -5.74 6.89
CA ILE A 78 18.44 -5.42 5.59
C ILE A 78 17.54 -5.96 4.47
N ILE A 79 17.33 -5.18 3.42
CA ILE A 79 16.76 -5.64 2.15
C ILE A 79 17.90 -6.12 1.24
N ALA A 80 17.84 -7.37 0.78
CA ALA A 80 18.82 -7.95 -0.13
C ALA A 80 18.20 -9.09 -0.97
N GLU A 81 18.85 -9.48 -2.07
CA GLU A 81 18.42 -10.62 -2.90
C GLU A 81 18.73 -11.98 -2.27
N ASP A 82 19.78 -12.04 -1.46
CA ASP A 82 20.26 -13.26 -0.81
C ASP A 82 21.00 -12.84 0.48
N ASP A 83 20.77 -13.53 1.59
CA ASP A 83 21.43 -13.26 2.86
C ASP A 83 22.95 -13.50 2.77
N ALA A 84 23.38 -14.48 1.98
CA ALA A 84 24.79 -14.77 1.72
C ALA A 84 25.48 -13.68 0.87
N ALA A 85 24.71 -12.86 0.15
CA ALA A 85 25.22 -11.75 -0.65
C ALA A 85 25.43 -10.47 0.17
N VAL A 86 24.91 -10.39 1.40
CA VAL A 86 25.04 -9.20 2.25
C VAL A 86 26.50 -9.06 2.71
N LYS A 87 27.18 -8.06 2.12
CA LYS A 87 28.56 -7.71 2.45
C LYS A 87 28.60 -6.27 2.92
N SER A 88 29.03 -6.10 4.16
CA SER A 88 29.36 -4.80 4.74
C SER A 88 30.82 -4.46 4.42
N GLY A 89 31.09 -3.18 4.18
CA GLY A 89 32.44 -2.73 3.85
C GLY A 89 32.63 -1.23 3.93
N ALA A 90 33.89 -0.80 3.97
CA ALA A 90 34.23 0.61 3.82
C ALA A 90 34.10 1.01 2.34
N VAL A 91 32.87 1.18 1.87
CA VAL A 91 32.62 1.78 0.56
C VAL A 91 32.83 3.29 0.71
N GLU A 92 33.86 3.84 0.07
CA GLU A 92 33.99 5.31 -0.05
C GLU A 92 32.95 5.85 -1.02
N MET A 93 31.71 5.99 -0.58
CA MET A 93 30.69 6.70 -1.34
C MET A 93 30.89 8.21 -1.22
N ARG A 94 31.29 8.85 -2.32
CA ARG A 94 31.38 10.32 -2.40
C ARG A 94 30.03 10.88 -2.80
N ILE A 95 29.31 11.41 -1.82
CA ILE A 95 28.05 12.13 -2.04
C ILE A 95 28.37 13.61 -2.30
N ASP A 96 27.95 14.11 -3.46
CA ASP A 96 27.90 15.56 -3.71
C ASP A 96 26.68 16.15 -2.99
N LYS A 97 26.90 16.74 -1.82
CA LYS A 97 25.84 17.33 -1.00
C LYS A 97 25.21 18.55 -1.66
N GLU A 98 25.95 19.26 -2.52
CA GLU A 98 25.45 20.45 -3.20
C GLU A 98 24.44 20.09 -4.31
N ALA A 99 24.46 18.84 -4.79
CA ALA A 99 23.48 18.31 -5.72
C ALA A 99 22.14 17.94 -5.04
N ILE A 100 22.08 17.83 -3.71
CA ILE A 100 20.87 17.46 -2.97
C ILE A 100 19.99 18.70 -2.79
N VAL A 101 18.87 18.73 -3.50
CA VAL A 101 17.86 19.78 -3.34
C VAL A 101 16.99 19.49 -2.13
N ALA A 102 16.77 20.50 -1.30
CA ALA A 102 15.89 20.37 -0.14
C ALA A 102 14.48 19.93 -0.59
N PRO A 103 13.84 18.99 0.12
CA PRO A 103 12.50 18.55 -0.22
C PRO A 103 11.53 19.72 -0.12
N VAL A 104 10.71 19.90 -1.16
CA VAL A 104 9.60 20.85 -1.12
C VAL A 104 8.45 20.18 -0.38
N THR A 105 8.20 20.59 0.85
CA THR A 105 7.04 20.12 1.61
C THR A 105 5.76 20.55 0.91
N ARG A 106 5.03 19.59 0.33
CA ARG A 106 3.70 19.83 -0.22
C ARG A 106 2.70 19.79 0.93
N GLN A 107 1.89 20.84 1.05
CA GLN A 107 0.76 20.82 1.99
C GLN A 107 -0.26 19.78 1.52
N ALA A 108 -0.72 18.94 2.44
CA ALA A 108 -1.83 18.05 2.19
C ALA A 108 -3.07 18.88 1.84
N LYS A 109 -3.74 18.53 0.74
CA LYS A 109 -4.97 19.18 0.29
C LYS A 109 -6.15 18.26 0.57
N ALA A 110 -7.36 18.83 0.60
CA ALA A 110 -8.56 18.02 0.59
C ALA A 110 -8.60 17.17 -0.69
N GLU A 111 -8.99 15.91 -0.53
CA GLU A 111 -9.02 14.90 -1.58
C GLU A 111 -10.45 14.33 -1.68
N ARG A 112 -10.88 14.01 -2.89
CA ARG A 112 -12.17 13.36 -3.15
C ARG A 112 -11.94 11.93 -3.61
N THR A 113 -12.37 10.98 -2.80
CA THR A 113 -12.24 9.54 -3.07
C THR A 113 -13.60 8.95 -3.40
N LEU A 114 -13.67 8.19 -4.49
CA LEU A 114 -14.81 7.36 -4.84
C LEU A 114 -14.47 5.89 -4.54
N MET A 115 -15.34 5.19 -3.83
CA MET A 115 -15.24 3.76 -3.59
C MET A 115 -16.40 3.06 -4.28
N LEU A 116 -16.10 2.29 -5.33
CA LEU A 116 -17.04 1.51 -6.11
C LEU A 116 -17.05 0.07 -5.60
N GLY A 117 -18.24 -0.43 -5.28
CA GLY A 117 -18.42 -1.74 -4.68
C GLY A 117 -18.16 -1.75 -3.18
N TRP A 118 -18.55 -2.84 -2.53
CA TRP A 118 -18.48 -2.97 -1.08
C TRP A 118 -18.29 -4.43 -0.64
N ASN A 119 -17.46 -4.60 0.38
CA ASN A 119 -17.22 -5.85 1.09
C ASN A 119 -16.74 -5.53 2.52
N ARG A 120 -16.45 -6.56 3.32
CA ARG A 120 -16.01 -6.48 4.71
C ARG A 120 -14.76 -5.61 4.94
N ARG A 121 -13.95 -5.37 3.91
CA ARG A 121 -12.75 -4.51 3.99
C ARG A 121 -13.10 -3.03 3.85
N GLY A 122 -14.25 -2.68 3.28
CA GLY A 122 -14.71 -1.31 3.09
C GLY A 122 -14.62 -0.46 4.36
N PRO A 123 -15.12 -0.92 5.52
CA PRO A 123 -14.98 -0.20 6.77
C PRO A 123 -13.53 0.05 7.21
N LEU A 124 -12.65 -0.94 7.05
CA LEU A 124 -11.24 -0.82 7.42
C LEU A 124 -10.51 0.17 6.50
N ILE A 125 -10.80 0.12 5.19
CA ILE A 125 -10.24 1.05 4.21
C ILE A 125 -10.71 2.47 4.50
N ALA A 126 -12.00 2.68 4.79
CA ALA A 126 -12.53 3.98 5.15
C ALA A 126 -11.90 4.54 6.44
N HIS A 127 -11.73 3.68 7.45
CA HIS A 127 -11.02 4.04 8.68
C HIS A 127 -9.59 4.49 8.38
N GLU A 128 -8.84 3.68 7.63
CA GLU A 128 -7.43 3.95 7.33
C GLU A 128 -7.25 5.22 6.49
N LEU A 129 -8.10 5.44 5.47
CA LEU A 129 -8.10 6.69 4.70
C LEU A 129 -8.30 7.92 5.60
N SER A 130 -9.20 7.82 6.59
CA SER A 130 -9.51 8.94 7.48
C SER A 130 -8.35 9.39 8.38
N ARG A 131 -7.28 8.57 8.53
CA ARG A 131 -6.08 8.91 9.31
C ARG A 131 -5.20 9.95 8.61
N TYR A 132 -5.15 9.94 7.27
CA TYR A 132 -4.15 10.70 6.50
C TYR A 132 -4.71 11.89 5.72
N VAL A 133 -6.03 11.94 5.52
CA VAL A 133 -6.65 12.97 4.69
C VAL A 133 -6.69 14.34 5.39
N ALA A 134 -6.50 15.40 4.60
CA ALA A 134 -6.62 16.77 5.06
C ALA A 134 -8.08 17.14 5.38
N PRO A 135 -8.33 18.18 6.22
CA PRO A 135 -9.68 18.66 6.48
C PRO A 135 -10.43 19.04 5.21
N GLY A 136 -11.68 18.57 5.09
CA GLY A 136 -12.56 18.86 3.95
C GLY A 136 -12.55 17.78 2.87
N SER A 137 -11.84 16.67 3.07
CA SER A 137 -11.85 15.53 2.17
C SER A 137 -13.22 14.82 2.14
N GLU A 138 -13.50 14.14 1.04
CA GLU A 138 -14.77 13.44 0.80
C GLU A 138 -14.52 11.98 0.42
N LEU A 139 -15.32 11.07 0.99
CA LEU A 139 -15.43 9.69 0.54
C LEU A 139 -16.86 9.44 0.07
N THR A 140 -17.03 9.14 -1.21
CA THR A 140 -18.30 8.66 -1.76
C THR A 140 -18.23 7.15 -1.94
N ILE A 141 -19.14 6.43 -1.31
CA ILE A 141 -19.28 4.97 -1.43
C ILE A 141 -20.46 4.71 -2.36
N ALA A 142 -20.20 4.03 -3.47
CA ALA A 142 -21.16 3.72 -4.52
C ALA A 142 -21.23 2.21 -4.73
N ALA A 143 -22.26 1.58 -4.18
CA ALA A 143 -22.43 0.13 -4.19
C ALA A 143 -23.92 -0.24 -4.04
N ASP A 144 -24.26 -1.49 -4.35
CA ASP A 144 -25.62 -2.04 -4.32
C ASP A 144 -25.72 -3.31 -3.45
N THR A 145 -24.92 -3.39 -2.38
CA THR A 145 -25.01 -4.49 -1.42
C THR A 145 -26.18 -4.32 -0.45
N PRO A 146 -26.73 -5.41 0.10
CA PRO A 146 -27.70 -5.33 1.19
C PRO A 146 -27.17 -4.48 2.34
N ASP A 147 -28.04 -3.69 2.97
CA ASP A 147 -27.76 -2.92 4.18
C ASP A 147 -26.61 -1.87 4.09
N ILE A 148 -26.09 -1.58 2.90
CA ILE A 148 -24.96 -0.65 2.70
C ILE A 148 -25.16 0.70 3.40
N GLU A 149 -26.36 1.28 3.32
CA GLU A 149 -26.64 2.57 3.96
C GLU A 149 -26.58 2.51 5.49
N ALA A 150 -26.91 1.37 6.09
CA ALA A 150 -26.80 1.16 7.53
C ALA A 150 -25.33 0.93 7.92
N GLU A 151 -24.60 0.13 7.16
CA GLU A 151 -23.16 -0.10 7.37
C GLU A 151 -22.36 1.20 7.25
N VAL A 152 -22.61 2.00 6.21
CA VAL A 152 -21.92 3.27 5.98
C VAL A 152 -22.21 4.28 7.11
N ARG A 153 -23.45 4.33 7.62
CA ARG A 153 -23.78 5.17 8.78
C ARG A 153 -23.09 4.71 10.07
N GLY A 154 -22.77 3.43 10.18
CA GLY A 154 -22.10 2.83 11.34
C GLY A 154 -20.58 2.92 11.31
N LEU A 155 -19.99 3.51 10.25
CA LEU A 155 -18.53 3.57 10.10
C LEU A 155 -17.86 4.36 11.22
N LYS A 156 -16.78 3.78 11.76
CA LYS A 156 -15.93 4.40 12.76
C LYS A 156 -14.66 4.92 12.09
N LEU A 157 -14.56 6.23 11.96
CA LEU A 157 -13.38 6.90 11.39
C LEU A 157 -12.38 7.25 12.49
N ALA A 158 -11.10 7.27 12.12
CA ALA A 158 -10.02 7.70 12.99
C ALA A 158 -10.01 9.22 13.21
N GLY A 159 -10.52 9.98 12.23
CA GLY A 159 -10.53 11.46 12.25
C GLY A 159 -11.83 12.07 11.73
N GLY A 160 -11.99 13.37 11.98
CA GLY A 160 -13.15 14.18 11.55
C GLY A 160 -12.94 14.94 10.23
N ASN A 161 -11.85 14.67 9.51
CA ASN A 161 -11.46 15.43 8.31
C ASN A 161 -12.20 15.02 7.04
N MET A 162 -12.90 13.88 7.07
CA MET A 162 -13.49 13.23 5.91
C MET A 162 -15.01 13.14 6.03
N LYS A 163 -15.74 13.67 5.04
CA LYS A 163 -17.19 13.50 4.92
C LYS A 163 -17.50 12.24 4.13
N ILE A 164 -18.42 11.41 4.62
CA ILE A 164 -18.86 10.19 3.94
C ILE A 164 -20.24 10.39 3.32
N THR A 165 -20.40 9.96 2.07
CA THR A 165 -21.67 9.89 1.36
C THR A 165 -21.86 8.48 0.80
N CYS A 166 -23.07 7.93 0.91
CA CYS A 166 -23.44 6.65 0.29
C CYS A 166 -24.36 6.91 -0.91
N ARG A 167 -24.16 6.17 -2.00
CA ARG A 167 -25.05 6.12 -3.15
C ARG A 167 -25.30 4.67 -3.53
N LEU A 168 -26.56 4.30 -3.69
CA LEU A 168 -26.91 3.01 -4.27
C LEU A 168 -26.56 3.04 -5.76
N THR A 169 -25.70 2.11 -6.20
CA THR A 169 -25.16 2.11 -7.57
C THR A 169 -24.81 0.69 -8.01
N ASP A 170 -25.37 0.26 -9.14
CA ASP A 170 -24.87 -0.91 -9.88
C ASP A 170 -23.58 -0.52 -10.60
N THR A 171 -22.45 -0.99 -10.07
CA THR A 171 -21.12 -0.70 -10.64
C THR A 171 -20.88 -1.29 -12.03
N SER A 172 -21.71 -2.25 -12.47
CA SER A 172 -21.67 -2.79 -13.83
C SER A 172 -22.49 -1.99 -14.84
N SER A 173 -23.32 -1.06 -14.36
CA SER A 173 -24.19 -0.22 -15.18
C SER A 173 -23.49 1.07 -15.60
N ARG A 174 -23.24 1.21 -16.91
CA ARG A 174 -22.59 2.40 -17.45
C ARG A 174 -23.37 3.69 -17.18
N ALA A 175 -24.70 3.63 -17.27
CA ALA A 175 -25.56 4.79 -17.05
C ALA A 175 -25.47 5.30 -15.60
N GLU A 176 -25.33 4.39 -14.63
CA GLU A 176 -25.18 4.76 -13.23
C GLU A 176 -23.78 5.30 -12.93
N LEU A 177 -22.73 4.70 -13.50
CA LEU A 177 -21.36 5.23 -13.38
C LEU A 177 -21.23 6.65 -13.97
N ASP A 178 -21.86 6.93 -15.12
CA ASP A 178 -21.86 8.28 -15.70
C ASP A 178 -22.55 9.30 -14.77
N GLY A 179 -23.52 8.87 -13.96
CA GLY A 179 -24.21 9.70 -12.97
C GLY A 179 -23.38 10.06 -11.72
N LEU A 180 -22.20 9.46 -11.55
CA LEU A 180 -21.33 9.73 -10.40
C LEU A 180 -20.37 10.91 -10.60
N ASP A 181 -20.19 11.40 -11.84
CA ASP A 181 -19.18 12.39 -12.19
C ASP A 181 -17.76 11.97 -11.76
N ILE A 182 -17.37 10.77 -12.18
CA ILE A 182 -16.09 10.13 -11.83
C ILE A 182 -14.85 11.01 -12.10
N PRO A 183 -14.78 11.83 -13.18
CA PRO A 183 -13.65 12.71 -13.43
C PRO A 183 -13.42 13.82 -12.39
N ALA A 184 -14.36 14.02 -11.45
CA ALA A 184 -14.26 14.98 -10.38
C ALA A 184 -13.64 14.42 -9.08
N TYR A 185 -13.30 13.12 -9.05
CA TYR A 185 -12.59 12.49 -7.93
C TYR A 185 -11.09 12.41 -8.21
N ASP A 186 -10.29 12.57 -7.17
CA ASP A 186 -8.83 12.44 -7.23
C ASP A 186 -8.42 10.96 -7.23
N HIS A 187 -9.17 10.13 -6.50
CA HIS A 187 -8.91 8.71 -6.31
C HIS A 187 -10.18 7.87 -6.51
N VAL A 188 -10.04 6.73 -7.18
CA VAL A 188 -11.11 5.74 -7.36
C VAL A 188 -10.64 4.38 -6.86
N LEU A 189 -11.36 3.84 -5.89
CA LEU A 189 -11.18 2.50 -5.35
C LEU A 189 -12.25 1.60 -5.93
N VAL A 190 -11.88 0.41 -6.40
CA VAL A 190 -12.82 -0.62 -6.85
C VAL A 190 -12.69 -1.84 -5.97
N LEU A 191 -13.71 -2.12 -5.16
CA LEU A 191 -13.78 -3.28 -4.29
C LEU A 191 -14.65 -4.36 -4.94
N GLY A 192 -14.19 -5.61 -4.85
CA GLY A 192 -14.95 -6.76 -5.31
C GLY A 192 -16.11 -7.09 -4.36
N TYR A 193 -17.20 -7.63 -4.90
CA TYR A 193 -18.40 -8.04 -4.15
C TYR A 193 -18.23 -9.42 -3.49
N SER A 194 -17.06 -9.69 -2.92
CA SER A 194 -16.65 -11.04 -2.47
C SER A 194 -17.51 -11.66 -1.38
N ASP A 195 -18.25 -10.85 -0.62
CA ASP A 195 -19.09 -11.35 0.47
C ASP A 195 -20.51 -11.75 0.01
N HIS A 196 -20.91 -11.29 -1.17
CA HIS A 196 -22.25 -11.53 -1.73
C HIS A 196 -22.22 -12.31 -3.05
N MET A 197 -21.03 -12.47 -3.65
CA MET A 197 -20.84 -13.14 -4.93
C MET A 197 -19.70 -14.16 -4.83
N ALA A 198 -19.82 -15.25 -5.59
CA ALA A 198 -18.70 -16.17 -5.76
C ALA A 198 -17.50 -15.45 -6.42
N PRO A 199 -16.25 -15.91 -6.20
CA PRO A 199 -15.04 -15.20 -6.64
C PRO A 199 -15.02 -14.82 -8.13
N GLN A 200 -15.37 -15.75 -9.03
CA GLN A 200 -15.34 -15.51 -10.47
C GLN A 200 -16.36 -14.45 -10.95
N PRO A 201 -17.66 -14.53 -10.57
CA PRO A 201 -18.60 -13.46 -10.83
C PRO A 201 -18.22 -12.11 -10.22
N ALA A 202 -17.65 -12.10 -9.00
CA ALA A 202 -17.20 -10.86 -8.35
C ALA A 202 -16.08 -10.18 -9.14
N ASP A 203 -15.04 -10.93 -9.52
CA ASP A 203 -13.94 -10.41 -10.35
C ASP A 203 -14.42 -10.00 -11.74
N THR A 204 -15.37 -10.73 -12.34
CA THR A 204 -15.98 -10.35 -13.63
C THR A 204 -16.64 -8.98 -13.53
N ARG A 205 -17.41 -8.74 -12.46
CA ARG A 205 -18.04 -7.45 -12.20
C ARG A 205 -16.98 -6.35 -12.05
N THR A 206 -15.94 -6.59 -11.25
CA THR A 206 -14.81 -5.68 -11.09
C THR A 206 -14.15 -5.34 -12.44
N LEU A 207 -13.86 -6.33 -13.28
CA LEU A 207 -13.27 -6.13 -14.61
C LEU A 207 -14.16 -5.28 -15.52
N VAL A 208 -15.48 -5.53 -15.51
CA VAL A 208 -16.44 -4.72 -16.28
C VAL A 208 -16.42 -3.28 -15.79
N THR A 209 -16.46 -3.05 -14.47
CA THR A 209 -16.35 -1.71 -13.87
C THR A 209 -15.06 -1.02 -14.32
N LEU A 210 -13.91 -1.69 -14.23
CA LEU A 210 -12.62 -1.14 -14.63
C LEU A 210 -12.55 -0.76 -16.12
N LEU A 211 -13.10 -1.60 -17.01
CA LEU A 211 -13.18 -1.29 -18.44
C LEU A 211 -14.04 -0.05 -18.71
N GLN A 212 -15.15 0.11 -17.97
CA GLN A 212 -16.00 1.30 -18.06
C GLN A 212 -15.28 2.55 -17.54
N LEU A 213 -14.59 2.45 -16.41
CA LEU A 213 -13.78 3.54 -15.85
C LEU A 213 -12.70 4.00 -16.81
N ARG A 214 -11.96 3.07 -17.42
CA ARG A 214 -10.97 3.38 -18.46
C ARG A 214 -11.61 4.19 -19.59
N ARG A 215 -12.78 3.77 -20.07
CA ARG A 215 -13.49 4.48 -21.15
C ARG A 215 -13.94 5.88 -20.72
N ILE A 216 -14.37 6.06 -19.48
CA ILE A 216 -14.74 7.37 -18.91
C ILE A 216 -13.52 8.28 -18.84
N ALA A 217 -12.39 7.78 -18.34
CA ALA A 217 -11.12 8.51 -18.27
C ALA A 217 -10.63 8.96 -19.67
N GLU A 218 -10.61 8.03 -20.64
CA GLU A 218 -10.22 8.31 -22.03
C GLU A 218 -11.11 9.38 -22.68
N THR A 219 -12.43 9.31 -22.45
CA THR A 219 -13.38 10.27 -23.05
C THR A 219 -13.21 11.69 -22.49
N ASN A 220 -12.82 11.81 -21.22
CA ASN A 220 -12.62 13.08 -20.54
C ASN A 220 -11.19 13.62 -20.66
N GLY A 221 -10.28 12.89 -21.32
CA GLY A 221 -8.87 13.28 -21.47
C GLY A 221 -8.15 13.47 -20.12
N ARG A 222 -8.61 12.78 -19.07
CA ARG A 222 -8.06 12.87 -17.72
C ARG A 222 -7.54 11.52 -17.26
N HIS A 223 -6.42 11.56 -16.56
CA HIS A 223 -5.94 10.45 -15.78
C HIS A 223 -6.72 10.37 -14.46
N ILE A 224 -7.18 9.19 -14.07
CA ILE A 224 -7.92 8.95 -12.83
C ILE A 224 -7.15 7.89 -12.06
N GLY A 225 -6.76 8.19 -10.82
CA GLY A 225 -6.03 7.26 -9.96
C GLY A 225 -6.90 6.07 -9.56
N ILE A 226 -6.81 4.94 -10.28
CA ILE A 226 -7.67 3.76 -10.05
C ILE A 226 -6.88 2.67 -9.32
N VAL A 227 -7.39 2.25 -8.17
CA VAL A 227 -6.89 1.08 -7.43
C VAL A 227 -7.99 0.04 -7.30
N SER A 228 -7.72 -1.17 -7.75
CA SER A 228 -8.69 -2.27 -7.69
C SER A 228 -8.26 -3.37 -6.73
N GLU A 229 -9.20 -3.87 -5.93
CA GLU A 229 -9.08 -5.18 -5.30
C GLU A 229 -9.43 -6.27 -6.32
N MET A 230 -8.68 -7.37 -6.30
CA MET A 230 -8.98 -8.58 -7.07
C MET A 230 -8.88 -9.81 -6.17
N ILE A 231 -9.76 -10.78 -6.39
CA ILE A 231 -9.78 -12.01 -5.60
C ILE A 231 -8.83 -13.05 -6.21
N ASP A 232 -8.90 -13.24 -7.54
CA ASP A 232 -8.11 -14.23 -8.26
C ASP A 232 -6.94 -13.58 -9.01
N VAL A 233 -5.73 -14.08 -8.76
CA VAL A 233 -4.51 -13.65 -9.43
C VAL A 233 -4.57 -13.85 -10.95
N ARG A 234 -5.31 -14.84 -11.44
CA ARG A 234 -5.46 -15.12 -12.89
C ARG A 234 -6.16 -13.99 -13.62
N ASN A 235 -7.03 -13.27 -12.92
CA ASN A 235 -7.75 -12.14 -13.49
C ASN A 235 -6.90 -10.86 -13.48
N ARG A 236 -5.76 -10.84 -12.75
CA ARG A 236 -4.84 -9.68 -12.69
C ARG A 236 -4.29 -9.31 -14.06
N GLU A 237 -3.91 -10.29 -14.88
CA GLU A 237 -3.40 -10.04 -16.24
C GLU A 237 -4.46 -9.38 -17.13
N LEU A 238 -5.71 -9.82 -17.01
CA LEU A 238 -6.84 -9.22 -17.72
C LEU A 238 -7.09 -7.79 -17.24
N ALA A 239 -6.96 -7.55 -15.95
CA ALA A 239 -7.15 -6.24 -15.35
C ALA A 239 -6.02 -5.26 -15.73
N ALA A 240 -4.78 -5.73 -15.90
CA ALA A 240 -3.65 -4.88 -16.33
C ALA A 240 -3.92 -4.16 -17.67
N VAL A 241 -4.76 -4.73 -18.53
CA VAL A 241 -5.18 -4.12 -19.81
C VAL A 241 -6.03 -2.85 -19.59
N THR A 242 -6.65 -2.69 -18.42
CA THR A 242 -7.51 -1.55 -18.09
C THR A 242 -6.72 -0.26 -17.75
N ARG A 243 -5.39 -0.33 -17.68
CA ARG A 243 -4.51 0.79 -17.30
C ARG A 243 -4.87 1.41 -15.94
N ALA A 244 -5.41 0.64 -15.01
CA ALA A 244 -5.49 1.09 -13.64
C ALA A 244 -4.07 1.25 -13.07
N ASP A 245 -3.91 2.17 -12.12
CA ASP A 245 -2.64 2.53 -11.51
C ASP A 245 -2.09 1.43 -10.61
N ASP A 246 -2.97 0.77 -9.87
CA ASP A 246 -2.61 -0.30 -8.95
C ASP A 246 -3.66 -1.40 -8.89
N PHE A 247 -3.16 -2.63 -8.70
CA PHE A 247 -3.98 -3.81 -8.46
C PHE A 247 -3.52 -4.48 -7.18
N VAL A 248 -4.45 -4.67 -6.26
CA VAL A 248 -4.19 -5.33 -4.98
C VAL A 248 -4.91 -6.68 -4.96
N VAL A 249 -4.14 -7.76 -5.03
CA VAL A 249 -4.65 -9.11 -4.79
C VAL A 249 -4.46 -9.42 -3.30
N SER A 250 -5.40 -8.99 -2.47
CA SER A 250 -5.19 -8.97 -1.01
C SER A 250 -4.93 -10.36 -0.42
N ASN A 251 -5.54 -11.43 -0.95
CA ASN A 251 -5.29 -12.78 -0.44
C ASN A 251 -3.86 -13.26 -0.76
N LYS A 252 -3.29 -12.88 -1.92
CA LYS A 252 -1.88 -13.21 -2.24
C LYS A 252 -0.96 -12.55 -1.22
N LEU A 253 -1.13 -11.26 -0.94
CA LEU A 253 -0.27 -10.54 0.00
C LEU A 253 -0.35 -11.14 1.41
N VAL A 254 -1.56 -11.49 1.89
CA VAL A 254 -1.71 -12.16 3.19
C VAL A 254 -1.00 -13.51 3.22
N SER A 255 -1.12 -14.31 2.15
CA SER A 255 -0.40 -15.60 2.07
C SER A 255 1.12 -15.42 2.08
N LEU A 256 1.64 -14.41 1.38
CA LEU A 256 3.07 -14.10 1.37
C LEU A 256 3.55 -13.65 2.75
N MET A 257 2.82 -12.73 3.40
CA MET A 257 3.13 -12.28 4.76
C MET A 257 3.15 -13.44 5.76
N LEU A 258 2.17 -14.36 5.68
CA LEU A 258 2.12 -15.55 6.54
C LEU A 258 3.29 -16.51 6.28
N ALA A 259 3.67 -16.69 5.02
CA ALA A 259 4.80 -17.52 4.67
C ALA A 259 6.11 -16.93 5.23
N GLN A 260 6.38 -15.64 5.00
CA GLN A 260 7.58 -14.99 5.53
C GLN A 260 7.60 -14.95 7.08
N ALA A 261 6.46 -14.70 7.72
CA ALA A 261 6.33 -14.76 9.18
C ALA A 261 6.55 -16.16 9.76
N SER A 262 6.32 -17.22 8.97
CA SER A 262 6.62 -18.60 9.37
C SER A 262 8.12 -18.91 9.32
N GLU A 263 8.90 -18.18 8.53
CA GLU A 263 10.34 -18.40 8.38
C GLU A 263 11.17 -17.53 9.33
N ASN A 264 10.68 -16.32 9.65
CA ASN A 264 11.38 -15.37 10.50
C ASN A 264 10.45 -14.79 11.58
N ALA A 265 10.78 -15.07 12.85
CA ALA A 265 10.00 -14.64 14.01
C ALA A 265 9.88 -13.11 14.15
N GLN A 266 10.83 -12.34 13.60
CA GLN A 266 10.79 -10.88 13.62
C GLN A 266 9.94 -10.29 12.48
N MET A 267 9.58 -11.07 11.47
CA MET A 267 8.94 -10.53 10.27
C MET A 267 7.54 -9.97 10.55
N ALA A 268 6.79 -10.60 11.46
CA ALA A 268 5.50 -10.06 11.89
C ALA A 268 5.63 -8.64 12.47
N ALA A 269 6.61 -8.41 13.34
CA ALA A 269 6.86 -7.09 13.93
C ALA A 269 7.37 -6.08 12.89
N ILE A 270 8.18 -6.52 11.92
CA ILE A 270 8.62 -5.68 10.79
C ILE A 270 7.42 -5.24 9.95
N PHE A 271 6.49 -6.15 9.63
CA PHE A 271 5.29 -5.81 8.89
C PHE A 271 4.33 -4.91 9.66
N ASP A 272 4.18 -5.15 10.96
CA ASP A 272 3.38 -4.27 11.81
C ASP A 272 3.92 -2.84 11.77
N GLU A 273 5.24 -2.64 11.88
CA GLU A 273 5.84 -1.30 11.80
C GLU A 273 5.79 -0.69 10.38
N LEU A 274 5.90 -1.50 9.32
CA LEU A 274 5.80 -1.02 7.93
C LEU A 274 4.37 -0.61 7.52
N LEU A 275 3.36 -1.23 8.12
CA LEU A 275 1.95 -1.09 7.72
C LEU A 275 1.09 -0.26 8.69
N ASP A 276 1.64 0.14 9.84
CA ASP A 276 0.97 1.02 10.82
C ASP A 276 0.80 2.47 10.31
#